data_AF-A0A9D7S6S7-F1
#
_entry.id   AF-A0A9D7S6S7-F1
#
_cell.length_a   1.000
_cell.length_b   1.000
_cell.length_c   1.000
_cell.angle_alpha   90.00
_cell.angle_beta   90.00
_cell.angle_gamma   90.00
#
_symmetry.space_group_name_H-M   'P 1'
#
loop_
_entity.id
_entity.type
_entity.pdbx_description
1 polymer ?
#
loop_
_entity_poly.entity_id
_entity_poly.type
_entity_poly.pdbx_seq_one_letter_code
_entity_poly.pdbx_strand_id
1 'polypeptide(L)'
;MKRLGKLSLIIIYLTLILPLFINISSIIYCQNIYETIVESPDYNLTIKDGLLSNKVYGLVQDYEGFIYFYTDLGISKYDGHKFKNFTINEGLPTK
;
A
#
# COMPACT_ATOMS: atom_id res chain seq x y z
N MET A 1 -15.76 -56.47 -6.46
CA MET A 1 -15.25 -55.82 -5.23
C MET A 1 -14.22 -54.69 -5.47
N LYS A 2 -13.34 -54.71 -6.49
CA LYS A 2 -12.31 -53.66 -6.68
C LYS A 2 -12.83 -52.24 -7.01
N ARG A 3 -14.02 -52.12 -7.61
CA ARG A 3 -14.59 -50.83 -8.09
C ARG A 3 -15.20 -49.98 -6.97
N LEU A 4 -15.78 -50.62 -5.94
CA LEU A 4 -16.36 -49.96 -4.77
C LEU A 4 -15.28 -49.31 -3.88
N GLY A 5 -14.11 -49.93 -3.74
CA GLY A 5 -12.98 -49.36 -2.99
C GLY A 5 -12.43 -48.08 -3.62
N LYS A 6 -12.23 -48.06 -4.94
CA LYS A 6 -11.79 -46.85 -5.66
C LYS A 6 -12.79 -45.71 -5.56
N LEU A 7 -14.09 -46.01 -5.60
CA LEU A 7 -15.15 -45.00 -5.47
C LEU A 7 -15.18 -44.38 -4.07
N SER A 8 -15.02 -45.19 -3.02
CA SER A 8 -14.93 -44.72 -1.63
C SER A 8 -13.73 -43.78 -1.42
N LEU A 9 -12.56 -44.13 -1.98
CA LEU A 9 -11.36 -43.29 -1.94
C LEU A 9 -11.56 -41.93 -2.63
N ILE A 10 -12.21 -41.90 -3.79
CA ILE A 10 -12.53 -40.66 -4.51
C ILE A 10 -13.48 -39.79 -3.69
N ILE A 11 -14.49 -40.38 -3.05
CA ILE A 11 -15.45 -39.66 -2.22
C ILE A 11 -14.74 -39.04 -1.01
N ILE A 12 -13.90 -39.80 -0.30
CA ILE A 12 -13.10 -39.29 0.83
C ILE A 12 -12.20 -38.11 0.42
N TYR A 13 -11.57 -38.21 -0.76
CA TYR A 13 -10.75 -37.12 -1.28
C TYR A 13 -11.56 -35.84 -1.55
N LEU A 14 -12.73 -35.99 -2.18
CA LEU A 14 -13.60 -34.86 -2.52
C LEU A 14 -14.25 -34.21 -1.29
N THR A 15 -14.60 -34.99 -0.26
CA THR A 15 -15.34 -34.47 0.89
C THR A 15 -14.47 -34.02 2.06
N LEU A 16 -13.25 -34.55 2.21
CA LEU A 16 -12.41 -34.26 3.38
C LEU A 16 -11.08 -33.60 2.99
N ILE A 17 -10.40 -34.10 1.96
CA ILE A 17 -9.04 -33.65 1.63
C ILE A 17 -9.06 -32.37 0.79
N LEU A 18 -9.92 -32.30 -0.23
CA LEU A 18 -10.06 -31.15 -1.11
C LEU A 18 -10.48 -29.85 -0.38
N PRO A 19 -11.51 -29.81 0.48
CA PRO A 19 -11.87 -28.58 1.18
C PRO A 19 -10.82 -28.15 2.19
N LEU A 20 -10.12 -29.09 2.84
CA LEU A 20 -9.01 -28.79 3.74
C LEU A 20 -7.85 -28.11 2.99
N PHE A 21 -7.51 -28.62 1.81
CA PHE A 21 -6.49 -28.01 0.95
C PHE A 21 -6.88 -26.58 0.53
N ILE A 22 -8.14 -26.37 0.10
CA ILE A 22 -8.64 -25.05 -0.27
C ILE A 22 -8.59 -24.10 0.94
N ASN A 23 -9.01 -24.55 2.12
CA ASN A 23 -8.98 -23.74 3.33
C ASN A 23 -7.55 -23.34 3.72
N ILE A 24 -6.60 -24.28 3.70
CA ILE A 24 -5.18 -24.00 3.96
C ILE A 24 -4.64 -22.99 2.94
N SER A 25 -4.93 -23.17 1.65
CA SER A 25 -4.49 -22.25 0.60
C SER A 25 -5.05 -20.83 0.80
N SER A 26 -6.30 -20.71 1.27
CA SER A 26 -6.93 -19.42 1.56
C SER A 26 -6.29 -18.72 2.76
N ILE A 27 -5.92 -19.48 3.80
CA ILE A 27 -5.22 -18.96 4.98
C ILE A 27 -3.83 -18.46 4.57
N ILE A 28 -3.08 -19.25 3.82
CA ILE A 28 -1.74 -18.86 3.31
C ILE A 28 -1.83 -17.62 2.43
N TYR A 29 -2.81 -17.55 1.53
CA TYR A 29 -3.03 -16.39 0.67
C TYR A 29 -3.30 -15.13 1.51
N CYS A 30 -4.18 -15.24 2.51
CA CYS A 30 -4.48 -14.16 3.43
C CYS A 30 -3.23 -13.67 4.17
N GLN A 31 -2.40 -14.60 4.64
CA GLN A 31 -1.18 -14.29 5.38
C GLN A 31 -0.13 -13.53 4.53
N ASN A 32 0.10 -13.94 3.28
CA ASN A 32 1.00 -13.23 2.36
C ASN A 32 0.51 -11.79 2.08
N ILE A 33 -0.81 -11.61 1.95
CA ILE A 33 -1.42 -10.29 1.80
C ILE A 33 -1.15 -9.44 3.05
N TYR A 34 -1.32 -9.99 4.26
CA TYR A 34 -1.03 -9.25 5.49
C TYR A 34 0.43 -8.80 5.57
N GLU A 35 1.39 -9.68 5.28
CA GLU A 35 2.82 -9.33 5.30
C GLU A 35 3.13 -8.17 4.33
N THR A 36 2.54 -8.19 3.13
CA THR A 36 2.71 -7.13 2.12
C THR A 36 2.13 -5.78 2.57
N ILE A 37 1.02 -5.78 3.32
CA ILE A 37 0.37 -4.53 3.77
C ILE A 37 1.07 -3.97 5.02
N VAL A 38 1.54 -4.85 5.90
CA VAL A 38 2.17 -4.47 7.18
C VAL A 38 3.62 -4.03 6.98
N GLU A 39 4.28 -4.51 5.93
CA GLU A 39 5.54 -3.95 5.45
C GLU A 39 5.25 -2.62 4.72
N SER A 40 4.74 -1.62 5.45
CA SER A 40 4.53 -0.29 4.89
C SER A 40 5.90 0.25 4.49
N PRO A 41 6.14 0.61 3.22
CA PRO A 41 7.40 1.22 2.84
C PRO A 41 7.61 2.49 3.69
N ASP A 42 8.80 2.60 4.27
CA ASP A 42 9.16 3.73 5.13
C ASP A 42 9.23 4.99 4.25
N TYR A 43 8.14 5.77 4.22
CA TYR A 43 8.03 6.99 3.43
C TYR A 43 8.72 8.15 4.16
N ASN A 44 10.05 8.13 4.16
CA ASN A 44 10.86 9.23 4.68
C ASN A 44 11.18 10.23 3.58
N LEU A 45 10.23 11.15 3.32
CA LEU A 45 10.39 12.21 2.34
C LEU A 45 11.10 13.42 2.96
N THR A 46 12.28 13.73 2.44
CA THR A 46 13.14 14.79 2.94
C THR A 46 13.49 15.78 1.83
N ILE A 47 14.27 16.83 2.18
CA ILE A 47 14.88 17.71 1.19
C ILE A 47 15.72 16.98 0.13
N LYS A 48 16.25 15.78 0.42
CA LYS A 48 17.02 14.99 -0.55
C LYS A 48 16.13 14.42 -1.65
N ASP A 49 14.84 14.28 -1.38
CA ASP A 49 13.84 13.72 -2.28
C ASP A 49 13.10 14.81 -3.07
N GLY A 50 13.32 16.09 -2.72
CA GLY A 50 12.78 17.26 -3.42
C GLY A 50 11.82 18.13 -2.60
N LEU A 51 11.53 17.76 -1.34
CA LEU A 51 10.76 18.59 -0.41
C LEU A 51 11.48 19.93 -0.18
N LEU A 52 10.74 21.04 -0.12
CA LEU A 52 11.35 22.38 0.09
C LEU A 52 12.11 22.51 1.40
N SER A 53 11.55 21.96 2.49
CA SER A 53 12.13 22.01 3.82
C SER A 53 11.63 20.87 4.67
N ASN A 54 12.51 20.32 5.52
CA ASN A 54 12.15 19.31 6.51
C ASN A 54 11.25 19.87 7.63
N LYS A 55 11.10 21.20 7.72
CA LYS A 55 10.18 21.84 8.68
C LYS A 55 8.79 21.95 8.07
N VAL A 56 8.01 20.88 8.23
CA VAL A 56 6.63 20.76 7.75
C VAL A 56 5.65 21.14 8.87
N TYR A 57 4.74 22.08 8.58
CA TYR A 57 3.67 22.50 9.51
C TYR A 57 2.40 21.66 9.36
N GLY A 58 2.21 21.05 8.20
CA GLY A 58 1.07 20.18 7.92
C GLY A 58 1.07 19.70 6.48
N LEU A 59 0.09 18.85 6.16
CA LEU A 59 -0.17 18.38 4.81
C LEU A 59 -1.66 18.27 4.52
N VAL A 60 -2.03 18.33 3.25
CA VAL A 60 -3.39 18.06 2.75
C VAL A 60 -3.33 17.29 1.45
N GLN A 61 -4.30 16.41 1.20
CA GLN A 61 -4.46 15.73 -0.08
C GLN A 61 -5.61 16.38 -0.86
N ASP A 62 -5.44 16.59 -2.16
CA ASP A 62 -6.54 17.00 -3.04
C ASP A 62 -7.33 15.79 -3.57
N TYR A 63 -8.41 16.06 -4.31
CA TYR A 63 -9.29 15.03 -4.86
C TYR A 63 -8.64 14.21 -5.99
N GLU A 64 -7.57 14.71 -6.60
CA GLU A 64 -6.79 14.00 -7.62
C GLU A 64 -5.71 13.12 -6.98
N GLY A 65 -5.55 13.21 -5.66
CA GLY A 65 -4.62 12.39 -4.88
C GLY A 65 -3.27 13.04 -4.64
N PHE A 66 -3.02 14.27 -5.09
CA PHE A 66 -1.77 14.97 -4.82
C PHE A 66 -1.69 15.44 -3.38
N ILE A 67 -0.49 15.34 -2.79
CA ILE A 67 -0.24 15.73 -1.40
C ILE A 67 0.52 17.05 -1.38
N TYR A 68 -0.01 18.05 -0.67
CA TYR A 68 0.62 19.35 -0.48
C TYR A 68 1.20 19.44 0.91
N PHE A 69 2.50 19.69 1.01
CA PHE A 69 3.23 19.90 2.26
C PHE A 69 3.42 21.40 2.49
N TYR A 70 2.91 21.91 3.61
CA TYR A 70 3.12 23.28 4.03
C TYR A 70 4.43 23.37 4.81
N THR A 71 5.42 24.06 4.26
CA THR A 71 6.76 24.20 4.86
C THR A 71 7.06 25.66 5.21
N ASP A 72 8.15 25.90 5.92
CA ASP A 72 8.63 27.26 6.19
C ASP A 72 9.23 27.97 4.98
N LEU A 73 9.49 27.26 3.88
CA LEU A 73 10.03 27.81 2.64
C LEU A 73 9.00 27.83 1.48
N GLY A 74 7.75 27.46 1.74
CA GLY A 74 6.68 27.41 0.73
C GLY A 74 5.90 26.09 0.75
N ILE A 75 5.28 25.74 -0.37
CA ILE A 75 4.43 24.55 -0.52
C ILE A 75 5.11 23.56 -1.47
N SER A 76 5.22 22.29 -1.07
CA SER A 76 5.67 21.21 -1.97
C SER A 76 4.49 20.31 -2.33
N LYS A 77 4.15 20.21 -3.62
CA LYS A 77 3.12 19.29 -4.15
C LYS A 77 3.77 17.98 -4.57
N TYR A 78 3.26 16.86 -4.10
CA TYR A 78 3.78 15.52 -4.34
C TYR A 78 2.76 14.67 -5.08
N ASP A 79 3.21 13.96 -6.12
CA ASP A 79 2.37 13.10 -6.97
C ASP A 79 2.49 11.60 -6.65
N GLY A 80 3.24 11.23 -5.61
CA GLY A 80 3.60 9.84 -5.30
C GLY A 80 5.01 9.45 -5.75
N HIS A 81 5.66 10.29 -6.56
CA HIS A 81 7.00 10.03 -7.09
C HIS A 81 7.93 11.25 -7.08
N LYS A 82 7.41 12.46 -7.29
CA LYS A 82 8.17 13.69 -7.46
C LYS A 82 7.50 14.88 -6.77
N PHE A 83 8.32 15.85 -6.40
CA PHE A 83 7.87 17.13 -5.88
C PHE A 83 7.83 18.21 -6.97
N LYS A 84 6.77 19.02 -6.92
CA LYS A 84 6.69 20.34 -7.56
C LYS A 84 6.58 21.39 -6.46
N ASN A 85 7.51 22.33 -6.46
CA ASN A 85 7.63 23.31 -5.38
C ASN A 85 7.01 24.64 -5.79
N PHE A 86 6.44 25.34 -4.81
CA PHE A 86 5.85 26.66 -4.93
C PHE A 86 6.41 27.54 -3.82
N THR A 87 7.02 28.64 -4.22
CA THR A 87 7.68 29.62 -3.35
C THR A 87 7.04 31.00 -3.48
N ILE A 88 7.45 31.94 -2.63
CA ILE A 88 7.02 33.35 -2.74
C ILE A 88 7.38 33.96 -4.10
N ASN A 89 8.49 33.52 -4.71
CA ASN A 89 8.95 33.99 -6.02
C ASN A 89 8.06 33.49 -7.16
N GLU A 90 7.29 32.42 -6.91
CA GLU A 90 6.36 31.80 -7.86
C GLU A 90 4.91 32.27 -7.64
N GLY A 91 4.72 33.30 -6.80
CA GLY A 91 3.43 33.95 -6.59
C GLY A 91 2.69 33.53 -5.32
N LEU A 92 3.33 32.79 -4.39
CA LEU A 92 2.74 32.60 -3.08
C LEU A 92 2.72 33.92 -2.30
N PRO A 93 1.60 34.25 -1.61
CA PRO A 93 1.51 35.47 -0.83
C PRO A 93 2.51 35.45 0.32
N THR A 94 3.21 36.57 0.52
CA THR A 94 3.97 36.82 1.75
C THR A 94 3.01 37.34 2.81
N LYS A 95 3.18 36.88 4.05
CA LYS A 95 2.42 37.36 5.21
C LYS A 95 2.61 38.86 5.44
#